data_AF-A0A7C9AGM5-F1
#
_entry.id   AF-A0A7C9AGM5-F1
#
_cell.length_a   1.000
_cell.length_b   1.000
_cell.length_c   1.000
_cell.angle_alpha   90.00
_cell.angle_beta   90.00
_cell.angle_gamma   90.00
#
_symmetry.space_group_name_H-M   'P 1'
#
loop_
_entity.id
_entity.type
_entity.pdbx_description
1 polymer ?
#
loop_
_entity_poly.entity_id
_entity_poly.type
_entity_poly.pdbx_seq_one_letter_code
_entity_poly.pdbx_strand_id
1 'polypeptide(L)'
;MTRKLKVGRNCYLPEHIVLHLEHVPKNVTWETLYPEWIDEEEDAEVPSCPSLPSVEVPRNARLDLIAVKLPCNKAGQWSRDVARLHLQLAVARLAASVKGSYDVRVLLVTECFPVPNLFTCKELIMHRGNAWLYKPNLNTLREKVHLPVGSCELAIPLNPKAHLSSETAHREAYATILHSAHVYVCGAIAAAQSIRMAGSTRDLVILVDDTISDYHRGGWRLLAGKSIQFKESGTQKLNQRPITSGTTANSVYGS
;
A
#
# COMPACT_ATOMS: atom_id res chain seq x y z
N MET A 1 33.26 25.04 -30.89
CA MET A 1 33.54 23.66 -30.43
C MET A 1 32.25 22.85 -30.43
N THR A 2 32.03 22.04 -31.45
CA THR A 2 30.84 21.20 -31.62
C THR A 2 31.02 19.87 -30.90
N ARG A 3 30.24 19.60 -29.86
CA ARG A 3 30.08 18.26 -29.31
C ARG A 3 28.77 17.68 -29.85
N LYS A 4 28.86 16.86 -30.90
CA LYS A 4 27.75 16.02 -31.37
C LYS A 4 27.85 14.68 -30.67
N LEU A 5 26.93 14.39 -29.76
CA LEU A 5 26.71 13.03 -29.27
C LEU A 5 25.65 12.39 -30.17
N LYS A 6 26.04 11.39 -30.95
CA LYS A 6 25.11 10.48 -31.65
C LYS A 6 25.30 9.10 -31.04
N VAL A 7 24.26 8.62 -30.38
CA VAL A 7 24.15 7.22 -29.94
C VAL A 7 23.09 6.57 -30.81
N GLY A 8 23.51 5.58 -31.60
CA GLY A 8 22.70 4.54 -32.23
C GLY A 8 23.51 3.24 -32.15
N ARG A 9 22.97 2.03 -32.14
CA ARG A 9 21.75 1.49 -32.72
C ARG A 9 21.28 0.29 -31.90
N ASN A 10 19.98 0.22 -31.66
CA ASN A 10 19.12 -0.93 -31.98
C ASN A 10 17.69 -0.54 -31.65
N CYS A 11 17.01 0.08 -32.62
CA CYS A 11 15.56 0.16 -32.63
C CYS A 11 15.04 -1.17 -33.18
N TYR A 12 15.16 -2.25 -32.41
CA TYR A 12 14.21 -3.34 -32.62
C TYR A 12 12.84 -2.74 -32.33
N LEU A 13 11.88 -2.94 -33.24
CA LEU A 13 10.49 -2.64 -32.92
C LEU A 13 10.19 -3.38 -31.61
N PRO A 14 9.72 -2.69 -30.56
CA PRO A 14 9.41 -3.37 -29.31
C PRO A 14 8.37 -4.43 -29.62
N GLU A 15 8.76 -5.69 -29.45
CA GLU A 15 7.81 -6.79 -29.47
C GLU A 15 6.89 -6.56 -28.28
N HIS A 16 5.60 -6.39 -28.56
CA HIS A 16 4.60 -6.12 -27.54
C HIS A 16 3.58 -7.23 -27.56
N ILE A 17 3.17 -7.65 -26.36
CA ILE A 17 2.14 -8.65 -26.15
C ILE A 17 0.97 -7.91 -25.50
N VAL A 18 -0.20 -8.01 -26.12
CA VAL A 18 -1.43 -7.49 -25.51
C VAL A 18 -2.00 -8.59 -24.63
N LEU A 19 -2.05 -8.34 -23.33
CA LEU A 19 -2.67 -9.24 -22.36
C LEU A 19 -4.11 -8.82 -22.13
N HIS A 20 -5.04 -9.77 -22.17
CA HIS A 20 -6.43 -9.54 -21.83
C HIS A 20 -6.64 -9.73 -20.33
N LEU A 21 -7.33 -8.78 -19.69
CA LEU A 21 -7.79 -8.89 -18.31
C LEU A 21 -9.31 -8.83 -18.32
N GLU A 22 -9.94 -9.86 -17.75
CA GLU A 22 -11.39 -9.88 -17.56
C GLU A 22 -11.81 -8.77 -16.60
N HIS A 23 -12.98 -8.18 -16.85
CA HIS A 23 -13.49 -7.12 -15.98
C HIS A 23 -13.98 -7.71 -14.66
N VAL A 24 -13.81 -6.96 -13.58
CA VAL A 24 -14.42 -7.32 -12.30
C VAL A 24 -15.95 -7.40 -12.47
N PRO A 25 -16.60 -8.46 -11.95
CA PRO A 25 -18.04 -8.55 -11.92
C PRO A 25 -18.68 -7.30 -11.31
N LYS A 26 -19.79 -6.83 -11.90
CA LYS A 26 -20.43 -5.56 -11.50
C LYS A 26 -20.99 -5.54 -10.08
N ASN A 27 -21.18 -6.71 -9.47
CA ASN A 27 -21.64 -6.87 -8.09
C ASN A 27 -20.52 -6.66 -7.05
N VAL A 28 -19.25 -6.65 -7.46
CA VAL A 28 -18.13 -6.36 -6.57
C VAL A 28 -18.00 -4.85 -6.41
N THR A 29 -18.34 -4.36 -5.23
CA THR A 29 -18.17 -2.95 -4.85
C THR A 29 -16.99 -2.77 -3.91
N TRP A 30 -16.62 -1.52 -3.64
CA TRP A 30 -15.56 -1.23 -2.69
C TRP A 30 -15.90 -1.76 -1.30
N GLU A 31 -17.15 -1.63 -0.87
CA GLU A 31 -17.68 -2.06 0.41
C GLU A 31 -17.69 -3.59 0.55
N THR A 32 -17.80 -4.33 -0.55
CA THR A 32 -17.67 -5.80 -0.52
C THR A 32 -16.24 -6.26 -0.27
N LEU A 33 -15.24 -5.51 -0.73
CA LEU A 33 -13.82 -5.79 -0.48
C LEU A 33 -13.36 -5.23 0.86
N TYR A 34 -13.81 -4.02 1.20
CA TYR A 34 -13.44 -3.27 2.39
C TYR A 34 -14.69 -2.85 3.18
N PRO A 35 -15.36 -3.80 3.84
CA PRO A 35 -16.51 -3.48 4.68
C PRO A 35 -16.11 -2.60 5.87
N GLU A 36 -17.06 -1.80 6.35
CA GLU A 36 -16.86 -0.94 7.53
C GLU A 36 -16.68 -1.76 8.83
N TRP A 37 -17.30 -2.94 8.89
CA TRP A 37 -17.23 -3.87 10.01
C TRP A 37 -16.85 -5.25 9.50
N ILE A 38 -15.95 -5.89 10.22
CA ILE A 38 -15.58 -7.30 10.04
C ILE A 38 -16.11 -8.00 11.28
N ASP A 39 -16.77 -9.13 11.10
CA ASP A 39 -17.17 -9.97 12.23
C ASP A 39 -15.94 -10.68 12.79
N GLU A 40 -15.31 -10.05 13.79
CA GLU A 40 -14.12 -10.57 14.46
C GLU A 40 -14.45 -11.76 15.40
N GLU A 41 -15.72 -11.89 15.82
CA GLU A 41 -16.19 -12.90 16.77
C GLU A 41 -16.82 -14.13 16.07
N GLU A 42 -16.98 -14.09 14.73
CA GLU A 42 -17.65 -15.12 13.91
C GLU A 42 -19.09 -15.44 14.38
N ASP A 43 -19.79 -14.47 14.97
CA ASP A 43 -21.16 -14.64 15.46
C ASP A 43 -22.19 -14.68 14.31
N ALA A 44 -21.81 -14.22 13.11
CA ALA A 44 -22.58 -14.23 11.88
C ALA A 44 -21.94 -15.12 10.80
N GLU A 45 -22.68 -15.38 9.72
CA GLU A 45 -22.12 -16.09 8.56
C GLU A 45 -20.92 -15.33 8.00
N VAL A 46 -19.76 -15.99 7.95
CA VAL A 46 -18.52 -15.42 7.39
C VAL A 46 -18.79 -14.93 5.96
N PRO A 47 -18.67 -13.61 5.69
CA PRO A 47 -18.93 -13.09 4.36
C PRO A 47 -17.91 -13.68 3.38
N SER A 48 -18.40 -14.24 2.27
CA SER A 48 -17.53 -14.75 1.21
C SER A 48 -16.89 -13.59 0.44
N CYS A 49 -15.58 -13.46 0.53
CA CYS A 49 -14.84 -12.47 -0.25
C CYS A 49 -14.90 -12.78 -1.75
N PRO A 50 -15.24 -11.81 -2.59
CA PRO A 50 -15.20 -12.00 -4.03
C PRO A 50 -13.76 -12.14 -4.51
N SER A 51 -13.50 -13.15 -5.34
CA SER A 51 -12.20 -13.30 -6.00
C SER A 51 -12.09 -12.35 -7.18
N LEU A 52 -10.91 -11.74 -7.35
CA LEU A 52 -10.63 -10.87 -8.49
C LEU A 52 -9.97 -11.67 -9.63
N PRO A 53 -10.44 -11.52 -10.89
CA PRO A 53 -9.82 -12.17 -12.04
C PRO A 53 -8.32 -11.83 -12.13
N SER A 54 -7.50 -12.79 -12.56
CA SER A 54 -6.06 -12.57 -12.72
C SER A 54 -5.66 -12.68 -14.17
N VAL A 55 -4.62 -11.94 -14.58
CA VAL A 55 -4.09 -12.01 -15.93
C VAL A 55 -3.30 -13.30 -16.10
N GLU A 56 -3.58 -14.04 -17.17
CA GLU A 56 -2.76 -15.18 -17.56
C GLU A 56 -1.40 -14.72 -18.08
N VAL A 57 -0.34 -15.22 -17.46
CA VAL A 57 1.04 -14.84 -17.80
C VAL A 57 1.63 -15.89 -18.74
N PRO A 58 2.11 -15.52 -19.95
CA PRO A 58 2.81 -16.45 -20.81
C PRO A 58 4.10 -16.92 -20.12
N ARG A 59 4.24 -18.24 -19.90
CA ARG A 59 5.34 -18.83 -19.09
C ARG A 59 6.76 -18.49 -19.60
N ASN A 60 6.89 -18.15 -20.89
CA ASN A 60 8.18 -17.90 -21.55
C ASN A 60 8.35 -16.44 -22.02
N ALA A 61 7.41 -15.54 -21.70
CA ALA A 61 7.53 -14.14 -22.11
C ALA A 61 8.49 -13.39 -21.19
N ARG A 62 9.52 -12.78 -21.77
CA ARG A 62 10.37 -11.81 -21.07
C ARG A 62 9.69 -10.45 -21.10
N LEU A 63 9.39 -9.91 -19.92
CA LEU A 63 8.69 -8.63 -19.78
C LEU A 63 9.65 -7.56 -19.22
N ASP A 64 10.17 -6.69 -20.08
CA ASP A 64 11.03 -5.59 -19.62
C ASP A 64 10.23 -4.34 -19.17
N LEU A 65 9.04 -4.13 -19.75
CA LEU A 65 8.14 -3.02 -19.46
C LEU A 65 6.68 -3.48 -19.48
N ILE A 66 5.94 -3.15 -18.42
CA ILE A 66 4.49 -3.33 -18.33
C ILE A 66 3.86 -1.94 -18.39
N ALA A 67 2.98 -1.69 -19.36
CA ALA A 67 2.28 -0.42 -19.50
C ALA A 67 0.77 -0.60 -19.34
N VAL A 68 0.13 0.22 -18.50
CA VAL A 68 -1.33 0.21 -18.32
C VAL A 68 -1.87 1.63 -18.25
N LYS A 69 -3.07 1.83 -18.78
CA LYS A 69 -3.85 3.05 -18.59
C LYS A 69 -4.87 2.80 -17.49
N LEU A 70 -4.83 3.62 -16.43
CA LEU A 70 -5.79 3.47 -15.33
C LEU A 70 -6.94 4.47 -15.47
N PRO A 71 -8.17 4.07 -15.13
CA PRO A 71 -9.27 5.02 -15.01
C PRO A 71 -9.00 6.01 -13.86
N CYS A 72 -9.44 7.24 -14.04
CA CYS A 72 -9.28 8.32 -13.07
C CYS A 72 -10.47 9.26 -13.17
N ASN A 73 -11.36 9.20 -12.17
CA ASN A 73 -12.47 10.12 -12.02
C ASN A 73 -12.14 11.18 -10.97
N LYS A 74 -11.54 12.30 -11.38
CA LYS A 74 -11.16 13.40 -10.46
C LYS A 74 -12.34 14.05 -9.74
N ALA A 75 -13.55 13.98 -10.31
CA ALA A 75 -14.75 14.56 -9.73
C ALA A 75 -15.40 13.65 -8.68
N GLY A 76 -15.00 12.37 -8.62
CA GLY A 76 -15.56 11.37 -7.70
C GLY A 76 -14.51 10.72 -6.81
N GLN A 77 -14.90 9.62 -6.15
CA GLN A 77 -14.03 8.83 -5.28
C GLN A 77 -13.11 7.90 -6.09
N TRP A 78 -12.13 8.47 -6.80
CA TRP A 78 -11.16 7.69 -7.58
C TRP A 78 -10.27 6.77 -6.73
N SER A 79 -10.12 7.07 -5.43
CA SER A 79 -9.33 6.26 -4.49
C SER A 79 -10.01 4.95 -4.12
N ARG A 80 -11.34 4.89 -4.20
CA ARG A 80 -12.18 3.72 -3.88
C ARG A 80 -12.74 3.04 -5.14
N ASP A 81 -12.06 3.18 -6.26
CA ASP A 81 -12.48 2.60 -7.54
C ASP A 81 -11.95 1.16 -7.67
N VAL A 82 -12.87 0.20 -7.74
CA VAL A 82 -12.56 -1.24 -7.81
C VAL A 82 -11.82 -1.60 -9.10
N ALA A 83 -12.20 -1.03 -10.24
CA ALA A 83 -11.55 -1.31 -11.52
C ALA A 83 -10.11 -0.79 -11.54
N ARG A 84 -9.88 0.38 -10.95
CA ARG A 84 -8.57 0.99 -10.75
C ARG A 84 -7.69 0.16 -9.82
N LEU A 85 -8.25 -0.35 -8.71
CA LEU A 85 -7.54 -1.23 -7.79
C LEU A 85 -7.16 -2.54 -8.48
N HIS A 86 -8.12 -3.16 -9.17
CA HIS A 86 -7.96 -4.43 -9.86
C HIS A 86 -6.87 -4.38 -10.93
N LEU A 87 -6.85 -3.35 -11.78
CA LEU A 87 -5.80 -3.14 -12.78
C LEU A 87 -4.41 -3.01 -12.14
N GLN A 88 -4.31 -2.29 -11.03
CA GLN A 88 -3.03 -2.11 -10.33
C GLN A 88 -2.55 -3.41 -9.67
N LEU A 89 -3.47 -4.20 -9.08
CA LEU A 89 -3.16 -5.53 -8.54
C LEU A 89 -2.75 -6.50 -9.66
N ALA A 90 -3.44 -6.49 -10.79
CA ALA A 90 -3.10 -7.31 -11.95
C ALA A 90 -1.69 -7.00 -12.46
N VAL A 91 -1.35 -5.72 -12.60
CA VAL A 91 0.00 -5.28 -13.01
C VAL A 91 1.06 -5.65 -11.98
N ALA A 92 0.75 -5.51 -10.69
CA ALA A 92 1.65 -5.89 -9.62
C ALA A 92 1.91 -7.41 -9.60
N ARG A 93 0.86 -8.23 -9.76
CA ARG A 93 0.96 -9.69 -9.85
C ARG A 93 1.75 -10.11 -11.09
N LEU A 94 1.50 -9.48 -12.23
CA LEU A 94 2.24 -9.71 -13.46
C LEU A 94 3.74 -9.41 -13.26
N ALA A 95 4.07 -8.25 -12.70
CA ALA A 95 5.46 -7.89 -12.40
C ALA A 95 6.10 -8.87 -11.40
N ALA A 96 5.39 -9.28 -10.35
CA ALA A 96 5.88 -10.22 -9.35
C ALA A 96 6.06 -11.66 -9.85
N SER A 97 5.31 -12.05 -10.89
CA SER A 97 5.35 -13.38 -11.51
C SER A 97 6.62 -13.62 -12.33
N VAL A 98 7.30 -12.54 -12.75
CA VAL A 98 8.56 -12.63 -13.50
C VAL A 98 9.63 -13.29 -12.62
N LYS A 99 10.17 -14.39 -13.15
CA LYS A 99 11.30 -15.14 -12.57
C LYS A 99 12.55 -14.83 -13.38
N GLY A 100 13.60 -14.35 -12.73
CA GLY A 100 14.89 -14.05 -13.38
C GLY A 100 15.65 -12.93 -12.70
N SER A 101 16.89 -12.70 -13.16
CA SER A 101 17.78 -11.65 -12.65
C SER A 101 17.72 -10.37 -13.51
N TYR A 102 16.51 -9.98 -13.92
CA TYR A 102 16.31 -8.75 -14.71
C TYR A 102 15.23 -7.87 -14.09
N ASP A 103 15.40 -6.56 -14.29
CA ASP A 103 14.49 -5.55 -13.76
C ASP A 103 13.28 -5.39 -14.68
N VAL A 104 12.08 -5.37 -14.08
CA VAL A 104 10.83 -5.02 -14.77
C VAL A 104 10.48 -3.57 -14.46
N ARG A 105 10.09 -2.79 -15.47
CA ARG A 105 9.57 -1.43 -15.28
C ARG A 105 8.05 -1.43 -15.42
N VAL A 106 7.38 -0.58 -14.65
CA VAL A 106 5.92 -0.41 -14.71
C VAL A 106 5.59 1.02 -15.07
N LEU A 107 4.86 1.21 -16.17
CA LEU A 107 4.36 2.49 -16.64
C LEU A 107 2.85 2.57 -16.40
N LEU A 108 2.44 3.45 -15.50
CA LEU A 108 1.04 3.75 -15.23
C LEU A 108 0.67 5.07 -15.89
N VAL A 109 -0.32 5.06 -16.79
CA VAL A 109 -0.86 6.26 -17.43
C VAL A 109 -2.16 6.66 -16.73
N THR A 110 -2.09 7.67 -15.88
CA THR A 110 -3.19 8.15 -15.03
C THR A 110 -2.92 9.56 -14.51
N GLU A 111 -3.96 10.37 -14.39
CA GLU A 111 -3.87 11.69 -13.73
C GLU A 111 -4.03 11.60 -12.20
N CYS A 112 -4.61 10.51 -11.71
CA CYS A 112 -4.80 10.22 -10.30
C CYS A 112 -3.59 9.43 -9.76
N PHE A 113 -3.26 9.61 -8.48
CA PHE A 113 -2.10 9.01 -7.84
C PHE A 113 -2.20 7.47 -7.74
N PRO A 114 -1.20 6.69 -8.20
CA PRO A 114 -1.19 5.23 -8.06
C PRO A 114 -1.25 4.77 -6.58
N VAL A 115 -1.70 3.54 -6.30
CA VAL A 115 -1.79 3.06 -4.92
C VAL A 115 -0.39 2.98 -4.29
N PRO A 116 -0.12 3.76 -3.23
CA PRO A 116 1.21 3.82 -2.61
C PRO A 116 1.65 2.49 -1.99
N ASN A 117 0.69 1.64 -1.61
CA ASN A 117 0.98 0.33 -1.03
C ASN A 117 1.67 -0.59 -2.04
N LEU A 118 1.32 -0.50 -3.33
CA LEU A 118 1.95 -1.30 -4.41
C LEU A 118 3.11 -0.55 -5.07
N PHE A 119 2.92 0.72 -5.40
CA PHE A 119 3.87 1.53 -6.16
C PHE A 119 4.35 2.70 -5.32
N THR A 120 5.47 2.49 -4.61
CA THR A 120 5.96 3.46 -3.63
C THR A 120 6.71 4.63 -4.29
N CYS A 121 6.76 5.78 -3.64
CA CYS A 121 7.55 6.92 -4.12
C CYS A 121 9.06 6.62 -4.24
N LYS A 122 9.57 5.67 -3.45
CA LYS A 122 10.99 5.25 -3.50
C LYS A 122 11.33 4.53 -4.80
N GLU A 123 10.35 3.88 -5.41
CA GLU A 123 10.48 3.09 -6.64
C GLU A 123 10.12 3.92 -7.88
N LEU A 124 9.67 5.17 -7.71
CA LEU A 124 9.35 6.07 -8.81
C LEU A 124 10.63 6.57 -9.48
N ILE A 125 10.81 6.25 -10.77
CA ILE A 125 11.92 6.73 -11.58
C ILE A 125 11.61 8.12 -12.15
N MET A 126 10.41 8.25 -12.72
CA MET A 126 10.02 9.44 -13.46
C MET A 126 8.51 9.62 -13.44
N HIS A 127 8.08 10.87 -13.28
CA HIS A 127 6.70 11.27 -13.46
C HIS A 127 6.65 12.47 -14.42
N ARG A 128 5.90 12.35 -15.52
CA ARG A 128 5.72 13.43 -16.51
C ARG A 128 4.26 13.47 -16.98
N GLY A 129 3.56 14.56 -16.64
CA GLY A 129 2.16 14.72 -17.00
C GLY A 129 1.29 13.69 -16.28
N ASN A 130 0.76 12.73 -17.02
CA ASN A 130 -0.02 11.60 -16.49
C ASN A 130 0.75 10.26 -16.56
N ALA A 131 2.04 10.27 -16.92
CA ALA A 131 2.85 9.06 -17.05
C ALA A 131 3.73 8.87 -15.81
N TRP A 132 3.53 7.76 -15.11
CA TRP A 132 4.27 7.37 -13.91
C TRP A 132 5.10 6.12 -14.21
N LEU A 133 6.42 6.22 -14.15
CA LEU A 133 7.35 5.13 -14.42
C LEU A 133 8.00 4.65 -13.12
N TYR A 134 7.76 3.39 -12.76
CA TYR A 134 8.28 2.73 -11.57
C TYR A 134 9.28 1.64 -11.91
N LYS A 135 10.24 1.43 -11.01
CA LYS A 135 11.10 0.25 -10.92
C LYS A 135 10.82 -0.45 -9.58
N PRO A 136 9.81 -1.32 -9.51
CA PRO A 136 9.47 -2.00 -8.28
C PRO A 136 10.53 -3.02 -7.86
N ASN A 137 10.71 -3.21 -6.55
CA ASN A 137 11.45 -4.36 -6.04
C ASN A 137 10.58 -5.62 -6.16
N LEU A 138 10.97 -6.56 -7.02
CA LEU A 138 10.17 -7.75 -7.31
C LEU A 138 9.96 -8.67 -6.09
N ASN A 139 10.90 -8.70 -5.14
CA ASN A 139 10.77 -9.52 -3.93
C ASN A 139 9.74 -8.92 -2.97
N THR A 140 9.87 -7.64 -2.67
CA THR A 140 8.90 -6.92 -1.82
C THR A 140 7.52 -6.87 -2.48
N LEU A 141 7.46 -6.69 -3.81
CA LEU A 141 6.20 -6.71 -4.53
C LEU A 141 5.54 -8.09 -4.48
N ARG A 142 6.33 -9.17 -4.55
CA ARG A 142 5.84 -10.55 -4.41
C ARG A 142 5.21 -10.77 -3.04
N GLU A 143 5.87 -10.35 -1.97
CA GLU A 143 5.30 -10.41 -0.60
C GLU A 143 3.97 -9.65 -0.50
N LYS A 144 3.92 -8.44 -1.06
CA LYS A 144 2.72 -7.59 -1.05
C LYS A 144 1.53 -8.20 -1.79
N VAL A 145 1.75 -8.84 -2.94
CA VAL A 145 0.63 -9.43 -3.73
C VAL A 145 0.13 -10.77 -3.18
N HIS A 146 0.86 -11.38 -2.24
CA HIS A 146 0.38 -12.55 -1.48
C HIS A 146 -0.52 -12.15 -0.32
N LEU A 147 -0.58 -10.87 0.04
CA LEU A 147 -1.49 -10.40 1.07
C LEU A 147 -2.93 -10.42 0.54
N PRO A 148 -3.90 -10.73 1.42
CA PRO A 148 -5.33 -10.65 1.12
C PRO A 148 -5.74 -9.33 0.48
N VAL A 149 -6.67 -9.40 -0.48
CA VAL A 149 -7.22 -8.21 -1.13
C VAL A 149 -8.54 -7.86 -0.46
N GLY A 150 -8.54 -6.79 0.31
CA GLY A 150 -9.72 -6.40 1.08
C GLY A 150 -9.58 -6.75 2.55
N SER A 151 -10.40 -6.12 3.38
CA SER A 151 -10.51 -6.45 4.79
C SER A 151 -11.47 -7.62 5.06
N CYS A 152 -12.32 -7.98 4.09
CA CYS A 152 -13.22 -9.13 4.22
C CYS A 152 -12.49 -10.46 4.44
N GLU A 153 -11.23 -10.58 4.00
CA GLU A 153 -10.41 -11.80 4.07
C GLU A 153 -9.49 -11.78 5.31
N LEU A 154 -9.58 -10.74 6.16
CA LEU A 154 -8.76 -10.58 7.37
C LEU A 154 -9.38 -11.22 8.62
N ALA A 155 -10.61 -11.74 8.56
CA ALA A 155 -11.16 -12.56 9.62
C ALA A 155 -10.34 -13.86 9.71
N ILE A 156 -9.38 -13.90 10.66
CA ILE A 156 -8.60 -15.09 10.95
C ILE A 156 -9.60 -16.13 11.49
N PRO A 157 -9.76 -17.30 10.85
CA PRO A 157 -10.65 -18.31 11.39
C PRO A 157 -10.20 -18.69 12.80
N LEU A 158 -11.07 -18.57 13.80
CA LEU A 158 -10.80 -18.96 15.19
C LEU A 158 -10.55 -20.48 15.34
N ASN A 159 -10.76 -21.25 14.27
CA ASN A 159 -10.41 -22.66 14.19
C ASN A 159 -9.03 -22.88 13.51
N PRO A 160 -7.97 -23.19 14.30
CA PRO A 160 -6.65 -23.51 13.78
C PRO A 160 -6.64 -24.95 13.23
N LYS A 161 -7.29 -25.18 12.10
CA LYS A 161 -7.08 -26.38 11.28
C LYS A 161 -6.45 -26.06 9.92
N ALA A 162 -5.80 -24.90 9.81
CA ALA A 162 -4.88 -24.61 8.73
C ALA A 162 -3.46 -24.94 9.19
N HIS A 163 -2.93 -26.03 8.66
CA HIS A 163 -1.55 -26.49 8.72
C HIS A 163 -0.53 -25.47 9.25
N LEU A 164 -0.16 -25.60 10.53
CA LEU A 164 1.13 -25.13 11.03
C LEU A 164 2.21 -25.96 10.32
N SER A 165 2.61 -25.50 9.14
CA SER A 165 3.80 -26.00 8.46
C SER A 165 5.01 -25.67 9.34
N SER A 166 5.42 -26.68 10.10
CA SER A 166 6.80 -27.11 10.34
C SER A 166 7.90 -26.05 10.32
N GLU A 167 8.47 -25.81 11.50
CA GLU A 167 9.92 -25.60 11.74
C GLU A 167 10.68 -24.65 10.81
N THR A 168 10.35 -23.36 10.88
CA THR A 168 11.38 -22.32 10.91
C THR A 168 11.01 -21.37 12.05
N ALA A 169 11.94 -21.10 12.96
CA ALA A 169 11.75 -20.16 14.07
C ALA A 169 11.59 -18.73 13.53
N HIS A 170 10.41 -18.42 12.99
CA HIS A 170 10.03 -17.07 12.64
C HIS A 170 9.90 -16.27 13.94
N ARG A 171 10.49 -15.08 13.96
CA ARG A 171 10.29 -14.13 15.06
C ARG A 171 8.85 -13.63 14.97
N GLU A 172 8.01 -14.17 15.84
CA GLU A 172 6.61 -13.80 15.97
C GLU A 172 6.42 -12.86 17.16
N ALA A 173 5.57 -11.85 16.99
CA ALA A 173 5.22 -10.91 18.05
C ALA A 173 3.72 -10.61 18.01
N TYR A 174 3.11 -10.40 19.17
CA TYR A 174 1.80 -9.75 19.23
C TYR A 174 2.00 -8.24 19.11
N ALA A 175 1.22 -7.60 18.25
CA ALA A 175 1.29 -6.17 18.03
C ALA A 175 -0.04 -5.52 18.41
N THR A 176 0.01 -4.37 19.08
CA THR A 176 -1.17 -3.51 19.31
C THR A 176 -0.82 -2.06 19.04
N ILE A 177 -1.82 -1.25 18.68
CA ILE A 177 -1.66 0.15 18.33
C ILE A 177 -2.46 0.98 19.32
N LEU A 178 -1.81 1.97 19.93
CA LEU A 178 -2.46 2.96 20.79
C LEU A 178 -2.43 4.33 20.12
N HIS A 179 -3.61 4.91 19.97
CA HIS A 179 -3.79 6.25 19.42
C HIS A 179 -4.60 7.12 20.39
N SER A 180 -4.17 8.37 20.56
CA SER A 180 -4.95 9.51 21.06
C SER A 180 -5.49 9.48 22.49
N ALA A 181 -5.26 8.44 23.31
CA ALA A 181 -5.64 8.51 24.72
C ALA A 181 -4.82 7.61 25.66
N HIS A 182 -4.33 8.21 26.76
CA HIS A 182 -3.63 7.53 27.84
C HIS A 182 -4.46 6.42 28.52
N VAL A 183 -5.79 6.48 28.43
CA VAL A 183 -6.70 5.48 29.01
C VAL A 183 -6.55 4.09 28.38
N TYR A 184 -6.14 4.01 27.11
CA TYR A 184 -5.93 2.73 26.44
C TYR A 184 -4.63 2.02 26.86
N VAL A 185 -3.74 2.71 27.59
CA VAL A 185 -2.50 2.13 28.11
C VAL A 185 -2.80 1.03 29.13
N CYS A 186 -3.78 1.24 30.01
CA CYS A 186 -4.19 0.23 30.99
C CYS A 186 -4.79 -1.01 30.32
N GLY A 187 -5.59 -0.82 29.26
CA GLY A 187 -6.13 -1.92 28.45
C GLY A 187 -5.01 -2.71 27.76
N ALA A 188 -4.04 -2.03 27.16
CA ALA A 188 -2.89 -2.68 26.54
C ALA A 188 -2.03 -3.46 27.54
N ILE A 189 -1.82 -2.92 28.76
CA ILE A 189 -1.10 -3.61 29.84
C ILE A 189 -1.88 -4.86 30.28
N ALA A 190 -3.20 -4.74 30.50
CA ALA A 190 -4.03 -5.87 30.93
C ALA A 190 -4.05 -6.99 29.86
N ALA A 191 -4.15 -6.64 28.58
CA ALA A 191 -4.06 -7.59 27.47
C ALA A 191 -2.69 -8.28 27.42
N ALA A 192 -1.61 -7.51 27.51
CA ALA A 192 -0.25 -8.05 27.55
C ALA A 192 -0.02 -9.02 28.73
N GLN A 193 -0.51 -8.65 29.92
CA GLN A 193 -0.45 -9.52 31.10
C GLN A 193 -1.27 -10.80 30.89
N SER A 194 -2.46 -10.71 30.30
CA SER A 194 -3.30 -11.87 30.00
C SER A 194 -2.62 -12.85 29.04
N ILE A 195 -1.96 -12.33 27.98
CA ILE A 195 -1.18 -13.15 27.03
C ILE A 195 -0.02 -13.87 27.75
N ARG A 196 0.66 -13.19 28.69
CA ARG A 196 1.74 -13.80 29.49
C ARG A 196 1.21 -14.86 30.45
N MET A 197 0.08 -14.60 31.10
CA MET A 197 -0.58 -15.56 31.99
C MET A 197 -1.07 -16.81 31.24
N ALA A 198 -1.44 -16.68 29.97
CA ALA A 198 -1.76 -17.81 29.09
C ALA A 198 -0.54 -18.64 28.65
N GLY A 199 0.67 -18.33 29.12
CA GLY A 199 1.89 -19.09 28.85
C GLY A 199 2.65 -18.68 27.58
N SER A 200 2.28 -17.57 26.94
CA SER A 200 2.94 -17.12 25.72
C SER A 200 4.31 -16.48 25.98
N THR A 201 5.32 -16.97 25.26
CA THR A 201 6.70 -16.45 25.32
C THR A 201 7.07 -15.51 24.18
N ARG A 202 6.18 -15.35 23.17
CA ARG A 202 6.42 -14.49 22.00
C ARG A 202 6.66 -13.02 22.38
N ASP A 203 7.25 -12.28 21.47
CA ASP A 203 7.49 -10.85 21.65
C ASP A 203 6.17 -10.07 21.70
N LEU A 204 6.18 -8.94 22.40
CA LEU A 204 5.05 -8.02 22.48
C LEU A 204 5.54 -6.65 21.99
N VAL A 205 4.84 -6.09 21.01
CA VAL A 205 5.19 -4.81 20.38
C VAL A 205 3.99 -3.87 20.48
N ILE A 206 4.25 -2.64 20.89
CA ILE A 206 3.23 -1.59 20.92
C ILE A 206 3.63 -0.44 20.01
N LEU A 207 2.72 -0.03 19.13
CA LEU A 207 2.87 1.17 18.31
C LEU A 207 2.16 2.31 19.02
N VAL A 208 2.88 3.38 19.35
CA VAL A 208 2.32 4.54 20.05
C VAL A 208 2.54 5.82 19.23
N ASP A 209 1.57 6.73 19.28
CA ASP A 209 1.73 8.08 18.74
C ASP A 209 2.49 9.02 19.71
N ASP A 210 2.59 10.29 19.35
CA ASP A 210 3.28 11.32 20.15
C ASP A 210 2.44 11.87 21.31
N THR A 211 1.16 11.49 21.42
CA THR A 211 0.27 11.91 22.51
C THR A 211 0.47 11.09 23.79
N ILE A 212 1.07 9.90 23.71
CA ILE A 212 1.40 9.06 24.85
C ILE A 212 2.73 9.51 25.47
N SER A 213 2.71 10.02 26.69
CA SER A 213 3.90 10.55 27.37
C SER A 213 4.95 9.49 27.75
N ASP A 214 6.20 9.92 28.00
CA ASP A 214 7.29 9.05 28.48
C ASP A 214 6.95 8.27 29.75
N TYR A 215 6.11 8.85 30.62
CA TYR A 215 5.67 8.20 31.85
C TYR A 215 4.85 6.94 31.56
N HIS A 216 3.91 7.02 30.63
CA HIS A 216 3.11 5.88 30.20
C HIS A 216 3.93 4.84 29.41
N ARG A 217 4.94 5.29 28.67
CA ARG A 217 5.91 4.39 28.00
C ARG A 217 6.76 3.62 29.01
N GLY A 218 7.15 4.26 30.12
CA GLY A 218 7.89 3.64 31.22
C GLY A 218 7.12 2.45 31.82
N GLY A 219 5.82 2.64 32.07
CA GLY A 219 4.95 1.57 32.58
C GLY A 219 4.86 0.35 31.65
N TRP A 220 4.81 0.57 30.33
CA TRP A 220 4.83 -0.51 29.33
C TRP A 220 6.17 -1.24 29.27
N ARG A 221 7.28 -0.48 29.26
CA ARG A 221 8.64 -1.03 29.10
C ARG A 221 9.06 -1.94 30.25
N LEU A 222 8.51 -1.70 31.43
CA LEU A 222 8.74 -2.49 32.65
C LEU A 222 7.95 -3.81 32.68
N LEU A 223 6.93 -3.97 31.82
CA LEU A 223 5.98 -5.08 31.93
C LEU A 223 5.89 -5.94 30.67
N ALA A 224 6.14 -5.42 29.46
CA ALA A 224 5.65 -6.12 28.27
C ALA A 224 6.31 -5.81 26.91
N GLY A 225 7.60 -5.47 26.83
CA GLY A 225 8.32 -5.53 25.54
C GLY A 225 8.56 -4.19 24.83
N LYS A 226 8.79 -4.21 23.52
CA LYS A 226 9.33 -3.07 22.76
C LYS A 226 8.23 -2.11 22.32
N SER A 227 8.37 -0.84 22.70
CA SER A 227 7.55 0.25 22.16
C SER A 227 8.20 0.86 20.92
N ILE A 228 7.46 0.97 19.82
CA ILE A 228 7.88 1.69 18.61
C ILE A 228 7.01 2.93 18.48
N GLN A 229 7.65 4.10 18.49
CA GLN A 229 6.96 5.36 18.33
C GLN A 229 6.84 5.70 16.84
N PHE A 230 5.64 6.05 16.41
CA PHE A 230 5.39 6.58 15.08
C PHE A 230 4.95 8.02 15.20
N LYS A 231 5.54 8.86 14.36
CA LYS A 231 5.06 10.21 14.16
C LYS A 231 4.10 10.16 12.99
N GLU A 232 2.87 10.64 13.17
CA GLU A 232 2.03 10.92 12.01
C GLU A 232 2.85 11.77 11.04
N SER A 233 2.90 11.35 9.78
CA SER A 233 3.43 12.19 8.72
C SER A 233 2.49 13.37 8.59
N GLY A 234 2.75 14.44 9.35
CA GLY A 234 2.06 15.70 9.21
C GLY A 234 1.97 16.01 7.72
N THR A 235 0.75 16.25 7.25
CA THR A 235 0.49 16.78 5.92
C THR A 235 1.53 17.85 5.64
N GLN A 236 2.46 17.57 4.72
CA GLN A 236 3.29 18.62 4.16
C GLN A 236 2.31 19.59 3.49
N LYS A 237 1.94 20.66 4.21
CA LYS A 237 1.35 21.84 3.59
C LYS A 237 2.34 22.23 2.50
N LEU A 238 1.99 21.97 1.25
CA LEU A 238 2.69 22.56 0.12
C LEU A 238 2.76 24.06 0.42
N ASN A 239 3.98 24.57 0.57
CA ASN A 239 4.26 25.99 0.59
C ASN A 239 3.70 26.61 -0.69
N GLN A 240 2.46 27.11 -0.63
CA GLN A 240 1.96 28.05 -1.60
C GLN A 240 2.73 29.35 -1.37
N ARG A 241 3.74 29.59 -2.21
CA ARG A 241 4.37 30.91 -2.29
C ARG A 241 3.29 31.89 -2.75
N PRO A 242 3.14 33.06 -2.10
CA PRO A 242 2.25 34.09 -2.60
C PRO A 242 2.76 34.56 -3.96
N ILE A 243 1.90 34.51 -4.96
CA ILE A 243 2.12 35.13 -6.26
C ILE A 243 2.10 36.64 -6.01
N THR A 244 3.28 37.27 -6.10
CA THR A 244 3.40 38.72 -6.17
C THR A 244 2.80 39.19 -7.48
N SER A 245 1.57 39.69 -7.47
CA SER A 245 1.04 40.50 -8.57
C SER A 245 1.54 41.94 -8.40
N GLY A 246 2.67 42.24 -9.03
CA GLY A 246 3.02 43.61 -9.34
C GLY A 246 2.12 44.09 -10.48
N THR A 247 1.27 45.06 -10.21
CA THR A 247 0.76 45.96 -11.25
C THR A 247 0.62 47.34 -10.64
N THR A 248 1.58 48.19 -10.98
CA THR A 248 1.55 49.64 -10.87
C THR A 248 0.40 50.21 -11.70
N ALA A 249 -0.44 51.04 -11.09
CA ALA A 249 -1.15 52.11 -11.78
C ALA A 249 -1.25 53.30 -10.82
N ASN A 250 -0.60 54.39 -11.23
CA ASN A 250 -0.54 55.68 -10.56
C ASN A 250 -1.85 56.47 -10.67
N SER A 251 -1.95 57.47 -9.78
CA SER A 251 -2.58 58.79 -9.98
C SER A 251 -4.03 58.99 -9.52
N VAL A 252 -4.51 60.09 -8.94
CA VAL A 252 -4.06 61.31 -8.19
C VAL A 252 -5.39 62.05 -7.85
N TYR A 253 -5.41 62.90 -6.80
CA TYR A 253 -6.44 63.89 -6.34
C TYR A 253 -7.64 63.30 -5.59
N GLY A 254 -8.14 63.81 -4.47
CA GLY A 254 -8.15 65.09 -3.72
C GLY A 254 -9.50 65.05 -2.95
N SER A 255 -9.67 65.41 -1.67
CA SER A 255 -9.26 66.57 -0.86
C SER A 255 -9.26 66.18 0.62
#